data_AF-A0A3N6AM58-F1
#
_entry.id   AF-A0A3N6AM58-F1
#
_cell.length_a   1.000
_cell.length_b   1.000
_cell.length_c   1.000
_cell.angle_alpha   90.00
_cell.angle_beta   90.00
_cell.angle_gamma   90.00
#
_symmetry.space_group_name_H-M   'P 1'
#
loop_
_entity.id
_entity.type
_entity.pdbx_description
1 polymer ?
#
loop_
_entity_poly.entity_id
_entity_poly.type
_entity_poly.pdbx_seq_one_letter_code
_entity_poly.pdbx_strand_id
1 'polypeptide(L)'
;MNWKKNIYVICLLLIIVPNGLLLANALTYGFHLLILLSMVSSIAISLLLFFRIRDIVTTEKETIIESIDTPSELSAAIETITTDSSSKEKVATDEFRDKFKKLSTLTEKIMDGANIQSQNVEKSTELMISISDGIEQIATSTEAVASTSQSTNEATTKGFESLDIVLNQMNAINESVENVSNVLTDLSKFSNDIGKIVNTITDISSQTNLLALNAAIEAARAGEHGHGFAIVADEVRKLSEEVKYSSNQIIDIVSSIQMNVGKSVDLIEEGREKVKYGVQGANDIKHTFSTIQSEIVEVSNQITDVSAAIQQLAAGSEEITKTVDFTKKVQLSGGNMIEELHSTIQEYLTKKDNID
;
A
#
# COMPACT_ATOMS: atom_id res chain seq x y z
N MET A 1 12.16 42.04 30.10
CA MET A 1 12.80 41.44 28.90
C MET A 1 11.97 40.31 28.25
N ASN A 2 10.86 39.85 28.85
CA ASN A 2 10.12 38.66 28.40
C ASN A 2 9.02 38.91 27.34
N TRP A 3 8.57 40.16 27.15
CA TRP A 3 7.45 40.43 26.24
C TRP A 3 7.82 40.27 24.76
N LYS A 4 9.08 40.54 24.39
CA LYS A 4 9.58 40.32 23.01
C LYS A 4 9.66 38.83 22.64
N LYS A 5 10.06 37.94 23.56
CA LYS A 5 10.07 36.48 23.32
C LYS A 5 8.65 35.92 23.16
N ASN A 6 7.70 36.39 23.98
CA ASN A 6 6.30 35.96 23.85
C ASN A 6 5.68 36.42 22.52
N ILE A 7 6.03 37.61 22.03
CA ILE A 7 5.60 38.08 20.70
C ILE A 7 6.13 37.16 19.59
N TYR A 8 7.40 36.76 19.64
CA TYR A 8 7.96 35.86 18.63
C TYR A 8 7.27 34.49 18.62
N VAL A 9 6.98 33.93 19.79
CA VAL A 9 6.27 32.64 19.91
C VAL A 9 4.83 32.74 19.43
N ILE A 10 4.13 33.84 19.77
CA ILE A 10 2.76 34.08 19.31
C ILE A 10 2.72 34.28 17.79
N CYS A 11 3.65 35.03 17.21
CA CYS A 11 3.76 35.18 15.77
C CYS A 11 4.11 33.86 15.07
N LEU A 12 4.99 33.04 15.65
CA LEU A 12 5.33 31.71 15.13
C LEU A 12 4.12 30.77 15.15
N LEU A 13 3.35 30.75 16.24
CA LEU A 13 2.14 29.94 16.36
C LEU A 13 1.03 30.41 15.41
N LEU A 14 0.87 31.73 15.23
CA LEU A 14 -0.08 32.30 14.27
C LEU A 14 0.27 31.99 12.81
N ILE A 15 1.51 31.64 12.50
CA ILE A 15 1.94 31.26 11.14
C ILE A 15 1.90 29.74 10.99
N ILE A 16 2.42 28.97 11.96
CA ILE A 16 2.56 27.52 11.84
C ILE A 16 1.21 26.82 11.90
N VAL A 17 0.34 27.20 12.84
CA VAL A 17 -0.91 26.46 13.08
C VAL A 17 -1.87 26.55 11.88
N PRO A 18 -2.12 27.73 11.26
CA PRO A 18 -2.99 27.80 10.09
C PRO A 18 -2.39 27.12 8.86
N ASN A 19 -1.06 27.22 8.65
CA ASN A 19 -0.40 26.58 7.52
C ASN A 19 -0.34 25.05 7.67
N GLY A 20 -0.15 24.53 8.89
CA GLY A 20 -0.23 23.10 9.18
C GLY A 20 -1.65 22.55 8.98
N LEU A 21 -2.67 23.30 9.39
CA LEU A 21 -4.08 22.94 9.16
C LEU A 21 -4.45 22.98 7.67
N LEU A 22 -3.95 23.97 6.93
CA LEU A 22 -4.08 24.06 5.46
C LEU A 22 -3.38 22.89 4.77
N LEU A 23 -2.18 22.51 5.20
CA LEU A 23 -1.42 21.40 4.62
C LEU A 23 -2.10 20.05 4.92
N ALA A 24 -2.58 19.85 6.15
CA ALA A 24 -3.33 18.65 6.53
C ALA A 24 -4.64 18.54 5.74
N ASN A 25 -5.41 19.63 5.62
CA ASN A 25 -6.61 19.65 4.77
C ASN A 25 -6.25 19.41 3.29
N ALA A 26 -5.21 20.03 2.75
CA ALA A 26 -4.77 19.83 1.38
C ALA A 26 -4.37 18.37 1.10
N LEU A 27 -3.72 17.69 2.06
CA LEU A 27 -3.38 16.27 1.97
C LEU A 27 -4.63 15.38 2.02
N THR A 28 -5.57 15.64 2.93
CA THR A 28 -6.80 14.84 3.05
C THR A 28 -7.71 15.00 1.83
N TYR A 29 -7.93 16.24 1.36
CA TYR A 29 -8.69 16.50 0.13
C TYR A 29 -7.95 15.98 -1.11
N GLY A 30 -6.61 16.04 -1.14
CA GLY A 30 -5.79 15.48 -2.21
C GLY A 30 -5.91 13.96 -2.30
N PHE A 31 -5.91 13.25 -1.16
CA PHE A 31 -6.10 11.80 -1.11
C PHE A 31 -7.50 11.38 -1.55
N HIS A 32 -8.54 12.07 -1.07
CA HIS A 32 -9.91 11.84 -1.54
C HIS A 32 -10.08 12.13 -3.03
N LEU A 33 -9.43 13.18 -3.55
CA LEU A 33 -9.42 13.50 -4.98
C LEU A 33 -8.73 12.40 -5.80
N LEU A 34 -7.67 11.78 -5.29
CA LEU A 34 -6.93 10.70 -5.95
C LEU A 34 -7.76 9.40 -6.03
N ILE A 35 -8.51 9.08 -4.98
CA ILE A 35 -9.50 7.98 -4.98
C ILE A 35 -10.66 8.29 -5.95
N LEU A 36 -11.14 9.53 -5.99
CA LEU A 36 -12.20 9.94 -6.91
C LEU A 36 -11.72 9.86 -8.37
N LEU A 37 -10.49 10.28 -8.64
CA LEU A 37 -9.83 10.15 -9.95
C LEU A 37 -9.63 8.69 -10.36
N SER A 38 -9.27 7.79 -9.44
CA SER A 38 -9.12 6.36 -9.74
C SER A 38 -10.47 5.69 -10.00
N MET A 39 -11.53 6.05 -9.26
CA MET A 39 -12.89 5.58 -9.53
C MET A 39 -13.43 6.10 -10.87
N VAL A 40 -13.24 7.38 -11.17
CA VAL A 40 -13.66 7.97 -12.47
C VAL A 40 -12.88 7.34 -13.62
N SER A 41 -11.58 7.09 -13.45
CA SER A 41 -10.74 6.35 -14.40
C SER A 41 -11.29 4.93 -14.65
N SER A 42 -11.59 4.19 -13.59
CA SER A 42 -12.11 2.82 -13.70
C SER A 42 -13.48 2.78 -14.37
N ILE A 43 -14.37 3.74 -14.06
CA ILE A 43 -15.68 3.88 -14.72
C ILE A 43 -15.50 4.27 -16.19
N ALA A 44 -14.58 5.18 -16.51
CA ALA A 44 -14.30 5.60 -17.88
C ALA A 44 -13.73 4.45 -18.72
N ILE A 45 -12.81 3.65 -18.17
CA ILE A 45 -12.26 2.44 -18.81
C ILE A 45 -13.36 1.40 -19.02
N SER A 46 -14.20 1.16 -18.00
CA SER A 46 -15.30 0.20 -18.09
C SER A 46 -16.36 0.64 -19.11
N LEU A 47 -16.68 1.93 -19.19
CA LEU A 47 -17.55 2.49 -20.23
C LEU A 47 -16.90 2.42 -21.62
N LEU A 48 -15.60 2.70 -21.74
CA LEU A 48 -14.87 2.57 -23.00
C LEU A 48 -14.88 1.11 -23.49
N LEU A 49 -14.65 0.15 -22.60
CA LEU A 49 -14.74 -1.28 -22.90
C LEU A 49 -16.17 -1.67 -23.25
N PHE A 50 -17.17 -1.21 -22.50
CA PHE A 50 -18.58 -1.47 -22.79
C PHE A 50 -19.00 -0.91 -24.15
N PHE A 51 -18.60 0.34 -24.48
CA PHE A 51 -18.86 0.94 -25.78
C PHE A 51 -18.09 0.24 -26.90
N ARG A 52 -16.82 -0.16 -26.67
CA ARG A 52 -16.06 -0.93 -27.66
C ARG A 52 -16.64 -2.31 -27.90
N ILE A 53 -17.04 -3.03 -26.85
CA ILE A 53 -17.71 -4.33 -26.95
C ILE A 53 -19.07 -4.16 -27.64
N ARG A 54 -19.85 -3.14 -27.25
CA ARG A 54 -21.12 -2.81 -27.92
C ARG A 54 -20.89 -2.48 -29.38
N ASP A 55 -19.89 -1.67 -29.70
CA ASP A 55 -19.56 -1.30 -31.08
C ASP A 55 -19.07 -2.50 -31.88
N ILE A 56 -18.28 -3.41 -31.29
CA ILE A 56 -17.91 -4.69 -31.91
C ILE A 56 -19.17 -5.53 -32.19
N VAL A 57 -20.05 -5.68 -31.19
CA VAL A 57 -21.31 -6.44 -31.32
C VAL A 57 -22.31 -5.78 -32.29
N THR A 58 -22.36 -4.45 -32.37
CA THR A 58 -23.22 -3.74 -33.33
C THR A 58 -22.63 -3.72 -34.73
N THR A 59 -21.30 -3.66 -34.87
CA THR A 59 -20.61 -3.79 -36.16
C THR A 59 -20.74 -5.22 -36.67
N GLU A 60 -20.70 -6.24 -35.79
CA GLU A 60 -21.04 -7.62 -36.16
C GLU A 60 -22.52 -7.73 -36.59
N LYS A 61 -23.45 -7.05 -35.90
CA LYS A 61 -24.86 -6.99 -36.33
C LYS A 61 -25.08 -6.25 -37.65
N GLU A 62 -24.32 -5.21 -37.95
CA GLU A 62 -24.43 -4.49 -39.24
C GLU A 62 -23.72 -5.21 -40.39
N THR A 63 -22.74 -6.08 -40.10
CA THR A 63 -22.10 -6.90 -41.15
C THR A 63 -22.80 -8.25 -41.36
N ILE A 64 -23.69 -8.69 -40.46
CA ILE A 64 -24.43 -9.96 -40.56
C ILE A 64 -25.87 -9.79 -41.08
N ILE A 65 -26.38 -8.55 -41.24
CA ILE A 65 -27.72 -8.30 -41.83
C ILE A 65 -27.58 -7.75 -43.25
N GLU A 66 -26.84 -8.48 -44.07
CA GLU A 66 -27.20 -8.64 -45.49
C GLU A 66 -27.03 -10.12 -45.82
N SER A 67 -27.62 -10.99 -45.00
CA SER A 67 -28.00 -12.32 -45.44
C SER A 67 -29.06 -12.14 -46.54
N ILE A 68 -28.61 -11.86 -47.75
CA ILE A 68 -29.36 -12.27 -48.94
C ILE A 68 -29.71 -13.73 -48.68
N ASP A 69 -30.97 -14.09 -48.88
CA ASP A 69 -31.55 -15.43 -48.69
C ASP A 69 -30.98 -16.44 -49.69
N THR A 70 -29.68 -16.34 -50.03
CA THR A 70 -28.96 -17.05 -51.08
C THR A 70 -29.03 -18.56 -50.95
N PRO A 71 -29.02 -19.20 -49.75
CA PRO A 71 -29.15 -20.64 -49.66
C PRO A 71 -30.58 -21.11 -49.97
N SER A 72 -31.59 -20.35 -49.54
CA SER A 72 -33.02 -20.60 -49.84
C SER A 72 -33.32 -20.36 -51.32
N GLU A 73 -32.81 -19.25 -51.88
CA GLU A 73 -32.89 -18.93 -53.30
C GLU A 73 -32.14 -19.94 -54.17
N LEU A 74 -31.00 -20.47 -53.70
CA LEU A 74 -30.23 -21.52 -54.38
C LEU A 74 -30.99 -22.83 -54.36
N SER A 75 -31.52 -23.23 -53.20
CA SER A 75 -32.34 -24.43 -53.07
C SER A 75 -33.57 -24.36 -53.98
N ALA A 76 -34.28 -23.23 -53.98
CA ALA A 76 -35.45 -23.02 -54.83
C ALA A 76 -35.08 -23.02 -56.33
N ALA A 77 -33.93 -22.45 -56.71
CA ALA A 77 -33.44 -22.46 -58.09
C ALA A 77 -33.07 -23.88 -58.53
N ILE A 78 -32.37 -24.66 -57.69
CA ILE A 78 -32.01 -26.06 -57.94
C ILE A 78 -33.27 -26.92 -58.04
N GLU A 79 -34.23 -26.76 -57.14
CA GLU A 79 -35.50 -27.49 -57.14
C GLU A 79 -36.33 -27.20 -58.39
N THR A 80 -36.42 -25.93 -58.81
CA THR A 80 -37.11 -25.54 -60.05
C THR A 80 -36.45 -26.18 -61.28
N ILE A 81 -35.11 -26.15 -61.35
CA ILE A 81 -34.35 -26.75 -62.45
C ILE A 81 -34.53 -28.28 -62.49
N THR A 82 -34.47 -28.96 -61.34
CA THR A 82 -34.65 -30.43 -61.26
C THR A 82 -36.07 -30.86 -61.61
N THR A 83 -37.08 -30.06 -61.23
CA THR A 83 -38.48 -30.34 -61.56
C THR A 83 -38.74 -30.18 -63.06
N ASP A 84 -38.25 -29.10 -63.69
CA ASP A 84 -38.37 -28.86 -65.13
C ASP A 84 -37.60 -29.89 -65.97
N SER A 85 -36.45 -30.38 -65.48
CA SER A 85 -35.62 -31.41 -66.14
C SER A 85 -36.31 -32.78 -66.28
N SER A 86 -37.35 -33.05 -65.48
CA SER A 86 -38.12 -34.29 -65.53
C SER A 86 -39.20 -34.30 -66.63
N SER A 87 -39.53 -33.13 -67.17
CA SER A 87 -40.38 -32.99 -68.35
C SER A 87 -39.57 -33.31 -69.61
N LYS A 88 -40.08 -34.20 -70.46
CA LYS A 88 -39.33 -34.89 -71.54
C LYS A 88 -38.93 -34.02 -72.75
N GLU A 89 -38.62 -32.73 -72.58
CA GLU A 89 -38.12 -31.88 -73.67
C GLU A 89 -36.63 -31.58 -73.53
N LYS A 90 -35.85 -32.19 -74.41
CA LYS A 90 -34.40 -32.00 -74.61
C LYS A 90 -34.03 -30.61 -75.17
N VAL A 91 -34.92 -29.62 -75.07
CA VAL A 91 -34.74 -28.31 -75.71
C VAL A 91 -34.35 -27.29 -74.63
N ALA A 92 -33.15 -26.75 -74.78
CA ALA A 92 -32.72 -25.54 -74.08
C ALA A 92 -33.60 -24.36 -74.55
N THR A 93 -34.75 -24.20 -73.90
CA THR A 93 -35.61 -23.00 -74.01
C THR A 93 -34.89 -21.81 -73.41
N ASP A 94 -35.17 -20.60 -73.90
CA ASP A 94 -34.57 -19.37 -73.37
C ASP A 94 -34.87 -19.19 -71.87
N GLU A 95 -36.03 -19.67 -71.42
CA GLU A 95 -36.44 -19.67 -70.01
C GLU A 95 -35.51 -20.53 -69.13
N PHE A 96 -35.12 -21.73 -69.59
CA PHE A 96 -34.21 -22.61 -68.84
C PHE A 96 -32.79 -22.05 -68.82
N ARG A 97 -32.34 -21.41 -69.90
CA ARG A 97 -31.06 -20.69 -69.97
C ARG A 97 -31.02 -19.51 -69.00
N ASP A 98 -32.10 -18.73 -68.90
CA ASP A 98 -32.17 -17.62 -67.96
C ASP A 98 -32.18 -18.11 -66.50
N LYS A 99 -32.78 -19.27 -66.20
CA LYS A 99 -32.65 -19.95 -64.89
C LYS A 99 -31.19 -20.34 -64.58
N PHE A 100 -30.45 -20.90 -65.54
CA PHE A 100 -29.02 -21.23 -65.37
C PHE A 100 -28.12 -19.99 -65.24
N LYS A 101 -28.41 -18.89 -65.95
CA LYS A 101 -27.71 -17.60 -65.74
C LYS A 101 -27.93 -17.07 -64.33
N LYS A 102 -29.18 -17.12 -63.83
CA LYS A 102 -29.50 -16.75 -62.45
C LYS A 102 -28.74 -17.63 -61.46
N LEU A 103 -28.63 -18.93 -61.73
CA LEU A 103 -27.84 -19.86 -60.92
C LEU A 103 -26.34 -19.54 -60.97
N SER A 104 -25.78 -19.15 -62.12
CA SER A 104 -24.38 -18.70 -62.24
C SER A 104 -24.11 -17.48 -61.36
N THR A 105 -24.94 -16.44 -61.47
CA THR A 105 -24.82 -15.22 -60.65
C THR A 105 -24.95 -15.52 -59.16
N LEU A 106 -25.83 -16.46 -58.79
CA LEU A 106 -25.97 -16.87 -57.39
C LEU A 106 -24.74 -17.63 -56.89
N THR A 107 -24.17 -18.50 -57.73
CA THR A 107 -22.94 -19.25 -57.41
C THR A 107 -21.75 -18.29 -57.25
N GLU A 108 -21.64 -17.27 -58.10
CA GLU A 108 -20.64 -16.19 -57.97
C GLU A 108 -20.77 -15.44 -56.63
N LYS A 109 -21.99 -15.04 -56.25
CA LYS A 109 -22.23 -14.38 -54.96
C LYS A 109 -21.87 -15.26 -53.75
N ILE A 110 -22.12 -16.57 -53.83
CA ILE A 110 -21.75 -17.49 -52.74
C ILE A 110 -20.24 -17.67 -52.70
N MET A 111 -19.55 -17.70 -53.84
CA MET A 111 -18.08 -17.74 -53.91
C MET A 111 -17.45 -16.49 -53.30
N ASP A 112 -17.99 -15.30 -53.60
CA ASP A 112 -17.56 -14.04 -52.97
C ASP A 112 -17.77 -14.07 -51.45
N GLY A 113 -18.94 -14.55 -50.99
CA GLY A 113 -19.23 -14.74 -49.57
C GLY A 113 -18.29 -15.73 -48.89
N ALA A 114 -17.96 -16.85 -49.54
CA ALA A 114 -17.01 -17.85 -49.05
C ALA A 114 -15.59 -17.28 -48.94
N ASN A 115 -15.19 -16.42 -49.88
CA ASN A 115 -13.89 -15.74 -49.84
C ASN A 115 -13.81 -14.73 -48.68
N ILE A 116 -14.86 -13.92 -48.47
CA ILE A 116 -14.98 -13.03 -47.30
C ILE A 116 -14.91 -13.83 -45.99
N GLN A 117 -15.62 -14.96 -45.92
CA GLN A 117 -15.59 -15.83 -44.75
C GLN A 117 -14.18 -16.40 -44.50
N SER A 118 -13.42 -16.76 -45.56
CA SER A 118 -12.01 -17.16 -45.47
C SER A 118 -11.16 -16.14 -44.75
N GLN A 119 -11.26 -14.88 -45.19
CA GLN A 119 -10.49 -13.78 -44.62
C GLN A 119 -10.86 -13.54 -43.16
N ASN A 120 -12.14 -13.66 -42.81
CA ASN A 120 -12.59 -13.54 -41.42
C ASN A 120 -12.08 -14.70 -40.54
N VAL A 121 -11.99 -15.92 -41.06
CA VAL A 121 -11.43 -17.08 -40.35
C VAL A 121 -9.92 -16.91 -40.12
N GLU A 122 -9.18 -16.43 -41.12
CA GLU A 122 -7.75 -16.13 -40.99
C GLU A 122 -7.52 -15.05 -39.91
N LYS A 123 -8.26 -13.94 -39.99
CA LYS A 123 -8.20 -12.88 -38.98
C LYS A 123 -8.59 -13.37 -37.58
N SER A 124 -9.59 -14.24 -37.48
CA SER A 124 -9.98 -14.84 -36.20
C SER A 124 -8.86 -15.70 -35.63
N THR A 125 -8.15 -16.46 -36.48
CA THR A 125 -6.99 -17.27 -36.07
C THR A 125 -5.88 -16.39 -35.49
N GLU A 126 -5.54 -15.28 -36.16
CA GLU A 126 -4.53 -14.33 -35.68
C GLU A 126 -4.91 -13.68 -34.34
N LEU A 127 -6.19 -13.34 -34.17
CA LEU A 127 -6.71 -12.82 -32.90
C LEU A 127 -6.64 -13.87 -31.78
N MET A 128 -6.91 -15.14 -32.09
CA MET A 128 -6.82 -16.22 -31.10
C MET A 128 -5.38 -16.49 -30.62
N ILE A 129 -4.39 -16.37 -31.51
CA ILE A 129 -2.98 -16.41 -31.14
C ILE A 129 -2.67 -15.26 -30.18
N SER A 130 -3.07 -14.04 -30.55
CA SER A 130 -2.85 -12.85 -29.72
C SER A 130 -3.52 -12.93 -28.35
N ILE A 131 -4.72 -13.52 -28.27
CA ILE A 131 -5.43 -13.77 -27.00
C ILE A 131 -4.66 -14.79 -26.15
N SER A 132 -4.15 -15.86 -26.76
CA SER A 132 -3.38 -16.89 -26.05
C SER A 132 -2.09 -16.32 -25.46
N ASP A 133 -1.36 -15.51 -26.22
CA ASP A 133 -0.17 -14.79 -25.74
C ASP A 133 -0.53 -13.84 -24.57
N GLY A 134 -1.64 -13.13 -24.69
CA GLY A 134 -2.15 -12.26 -23.62
C GLY A 134 -2.49 -13.01 -22.34
N ILE A 135 -3.10 -14.19 -22.45
CA ILE A 135 -3.41 -15.07 -21.30
C ILE A 135 -2.12 -15.51 -20.60
N GLU A 136 -1.10 -15.93 -21.35
CA GLU A 136 0.21 -16.33 -20.80
C GLU A 136 0.91 -15.16 -20.08
N GLN A 137 0.85 -13.96 -20.66
CA GLN A 137 1.42 -12.76 -20.05
C GLN A 137 0.72 -12.40 -18.74
N ILE A 138 -0.62 -12.49 -18.69
CA ILE A 138 -1.40 -12.24 -17.47
C ILE A 138 -1.07 -13.30 -16.41
N ALA A 139 -0.93 -14.57 -16.79
CA ALA A 139 -0.53 -15.65 -15.89
C ALA A 139 0.83 -15.38 -15.25
N THR A 140 1.85 -15.07 -16.06
CA THR A 140 3.20 -14.73 -15.60
C THR A 140 3.19 -13.53 -14.66
N SER A 141 2.42 -12.49 -14.99
CA SER A 141 2.29 -11.30 -14.15
C SER A 141 1.62 -11.62 -12.82
N THR A 142 0.61 -12.48 -12.82
CA THR A 142 -0.11 -12.92 -11.62
C THR A 142 0.81 -13.71 -10.68
N GLU A 143 1.66 -14.59 -11.21
CA GLU A 143 2.68 -15.30 -10.43
C GLU A 143 3.69 -14.35 -9.79
N ALA A 144 4.14 -13.33 -10.53
CA ALA A 144 5.06 -12.32 -10.01
C ALA A 144 4.44 -11.51 -8.85
N VAL A 145 3.16 -11.14 -8.96
CA VAL A 145 2.41 -10.47 -7.89
C VAL A 145 2.29 -11.40 -6.68
N ALA A 146 1.99 -12.69 -6.88
CA ALA A 146 1.93 -13.67 -5.79
C ALA A 146 3.26 -13.80 -5.03
N SER A 147 4.37 -13.93 -5.76
CA SER A 147 5.71 -13.99 -5.16
C SER A 147 6.05 -12.70 -4.37
N THR A 148 5.64 -11.55 -4.88
CA THR A 148 5.88 -10.25 -4.22
C THR A 148 5.04 -10.10 -2.95
N SER A 149 3.76 -10.50 -3.00
CA SER A 149 2.88 -10.52 -1.83
C SER A 149 3.40 -11.45 -0.74
N GLN A 150 3.90 -12.64 -1.09
CA GLN A 150 4.51 -13.55 -0.13
C GLN A 150 5.76 -12.92 0.53
N SER A 151 6.66 -12.34 -0.27
CA SER A 151 7.86 -11.67 0.25
C SER A 151 7.51 -10.50 1.18
N THR A 152 6.43 -9.77 0.86
CA THR A 152 5.92 -8.66 1.69
C THR A 152 5.34 -9.18 2.99
N ASN A 153 4.63 -10.32 2.99
CA ASN A 153 4.13 -10.93 4.21
C ASN A 153 5.26 -11.38 5.15
N GLU A 154 6.33 -11.96 4.60
CA GLU A 154 7.51 -12.34 5.38
C GLU A 154 8.22 -11.13 5.99
N ALA A 155 8.37 -10.05 5.21
CA ALA A 155 8.95 -8.80 5.69
C ALA A 155 8.10 -8.17 6.81
N THR A 156 6.78 -8.15 6.66
CA THR A 156 5.84 -7.67 7.68
C THR A 156 5.93 -8.50 8.96
N THR A 157 6.04 -9.83 8.85
CA THR A 157 6.20 -10.73 10.00
C THR A 157 7.49 -10.46 10.77
N LYS A 158 8.62 -10.31 10.05
CA LYS A 158 9.90 -9.91 10.68
C LYS A 158 9.83 -8.51 11.31
N GLY A 159 9.05 -7.60 10.71
CA GLY A 159 8.75 -6.28 11.26
C GLY A 159 8.03 -6.36 12.62
N PHE A 160 7.04 -7.26 12.74
CA PHE A 160 6.36 -7.53 14.00
C PHE A 160 7.30 -8.06 15.09
N GLU A 161 8.14 -9.05 14.76
CA GLU A 161 9.12 -9.60 15.70
C GLU A 161 10.09 -8.52 16.20
N SER A 162 10.56 -7.67 15.28
CA SER A 162 11.45 -6.54 15.61
C SER A 162 10.77 -5.52 16.53
N LEU A 163 9.47 -5.23 16.31
CA LEU A 163 8.71 -4.35 17.19
C LEU A 163 8.51 -4.93 18.58
N ASP A 164 8.31 -6.24 18.71
CA ASP A 164 8.17 -6.88 20.01
C ASP A 164 9.47 -6.74 20.83
N ILE A 165 10.63 -6.89 20.18
CA ILE A 165 11.93 -6.62 20.78
C ILE A 165 12.03 -5.16 21.25
N VAL A 166 11.61 -4.20 20.42
CA VAL A 166 11.63 -2.77 20.77
C VAL A 166 10.72 -2.46 21.97
N LEU A 167 9.51 -3.03 22.01
CA LEU A 167 8.58 -2.87 23.12
C LEU A 167 9.16 -3.44 24.42
N ASN A 168 9.75 -4.63 24.37
CA ASN A 168 10.42 -5.24 25.51
C ASN A 168 11.59 -4.38 26.00
N GLN A 169 12.38 -3.81 25.08
CA GLN A 169 13.47 -2.91 25.44
C GLN A 169 12.97 -1.61 26.08
N MET A 170 11.85 -1.04 25.58
CA MET A 170 11.25 0.15 26.19
C MET A 170 10.72 -0.12 27.59
N ASN A 171 10.16 -1.30 27.84
CA ASN A 171 9.75 -1.72 29.18
C ASN A 171 10.95 -1.83 30.14
N ALA A 172 12.06 -2.42 29.67
CA ALA A 172 13.30 -2.52 30.47
C ALA A 172 13.91 -1.13 30.76
N ILE A 173 13.84 -0.19 29.80
CA ILE A 173 14.25 1.20 30.01
C ILE A 173 13.33 1.86 31.05
N ASN A 174 12.01 1.66 30.96
CA ASN A 174 11.06 2.21 31.94
C ASN A 174 11.35 1.72 33.36
N GLU A 175 11.63 0.43 33.53
CA GLU A 175 12.03 -0.15 34.82
C GLU A 175 13.35 0.45 35.33
N SER A 176 14.32 0.64 34.44
CA SER A 176 15.60 1.28 34.79
C SER A 176 15.43 2.73 35.24
N VAL A 177 14.56 3.49 34.56
CA VAL A 177 14.22 4.87 34.93
C VAL A 177 13.55 4.92 36.31
N GLU A 178 12.63 4.00 36.58
CA GLU A 178 11.97 3.89 37.88
C GLU A 178 12.98 3.56 39.01
N ASN A 179 13.90 2.64 38.76
CA ASN A 179 14.96 2.31 39.71
C ASN A 179 15.86 3.51 40.02
N VAL A 180 16.24 4.30 39.01
CA VAL A 180 17.02 5.53 39.21
C VAL A 180 16.23 6.57 40.01
N SER A 181 14.93 6.71 39.74
CA SER A 181 14.03 7.60 40.49
C SER A 181 14.00 7.27 41.98
N ASN A 182 13.92 5.97 42.33
CA ASN A 182 13.95 5.51 43.71
C ASN A 182 15.29 5.83 44.40
N VAL A 183 16.41 5.58 43.73
CA VAL A 183 17.75 5.90 44.27
C VAL A 183 17.93 7.40 44.51
N LEU A 184 17.44 8.25 43.60
CA LEU A 184 17.48 9.70 43.77
C LEU A 184 16.60 10.18 44.94
N THR A 185 15.45 9.54 45.14
CA THR A 185 14.55 9.81 46.27
C THR A 185 15.25 9.52 47.61
N ASP A 186 15.92 8.38 47.71
CA ASP A 186 16.71 8.03 48.90
C ASP A 186 17.89 8.99 49.10
N LEU A 187 18.60 9.35 48.04
CA LEU A 187 19.71 10.31 48.12
C LEU A 187 19.25 11.71 48.56
N SER A 188 18.07 12.15 48.12
CA SER A 188 17.43 13.39 48.58
C SER A 188 17.18 13.35 50.09
N LYS A 189 16.61 12.24 50.58
CA LYS A 189 16.34 12.02 52.00
C LYS A 189 17.63 12.02 52.83
N PHE A 190 18.65 11.28 52.42
CA PHE A 190 19.94 11.25 53.12
C PHE A 190 20.62 12.61 53.13
N SER A 191 20.59 13.35 52.02
CA SER A 191 21.15 14.70 51.95
C SER A 191 20.44 15.67 52.91
N ASN A 192 19.11 15.56 53.03
CA ASN A 192 18.35 16.35 54.00
C ASN A 192 18.72 16.02 55.45
N ASP A 193 18.89 14.73 55.77
CA ASP A 193 19.28 14.31 57.12
C ASP A 193 20.72 14.72 57.47
N ILE A 194 21.66 14.66 56.52
CA ILE A 194 23.01 15.22 56.69
C ILE A 194 22.93 16.73 56.97
N GLY A 195 22.11 17.48 56.23
CA GLY A 195 21.92 18.91 56.46
C GLY A 195 21.48 19.24 57.89
N LYS A 196 20.55 18.45 58.46
CA LYS A 196 20.11 18.61 59.86
C LYS A 196 21.24 18.34 60.86
N ILE A 197 22.04 17.30 60.63
CA ILE A 197 23.18 16.94 61.48
C ILE A 197 24.21 18.07 61.46
N VAL A 198 24.57 18.57 60.28
CA VAL A 198 25.57 19.63 60.12
C VAL A 198 25.10 20.94 60.75
N ASN A 199 23.82 21.29 60.64
CA ASN A 199 23.25 22.43 61.38
C ASN A 199 23.40 22.26 62.90
N THR A 200 23.14 21.06 63.42
CA THR A 200 23.32 20.77 64.85
C THR A 200 24.80 20.92 65.27
N ILE A 201 25.75 20.49 64.44
CA ILE A 201 27.19 20.67 64.70
C ILE A 201 27.55 22.16 64.70
N THR A 202 27.05 22.94 63.74
CA THR A 202 27.25 24.40 63.68
C THR A 202 26.74 25.10 64.94
N ASP A 203 25.60 24.66 65.47
CA ASP A 203 25.03 25.18 66.71
C ASP A 203 25.88 24.80 67.93
N ILE A 204 26.32 23.53 68.04
CA ILE A 204 27.23 23.06 69.10
C ILE A 204 28.55 23.84 69.05
N SER A 205 29.10 24.05 67.86
CA SER A 205 30.35 24.81 67.66
C SER A 205 30.19 26.25 68.10
N SER A 206 29.05 26.88 67.78
CA SER A 206 28.75 28.25 68.21
C SER A 206 28.57 28.36 69.72
N GLN A 207 27.94 27.37 70.37
CA GLN A 207 27.83 27.31 71.84
C GLN A 207 29.19 27.08 72.50
N THR A 208 30.02 26.19 71.95
CA THR A 208 31.37 25.89 72.47
C THR A 208 32.26 27.11 72.35
N ASN A 209 32.17 27.86 71.25
CA ASN A 209 32.86 29.13 71.08
C ASN A 209 32.47 30.16 72.15
N LEU A 210 31.17 30.24 72.49
CA LEU A 210 30.66 31.13 73.52
C LEU A 210 31.12 30.69 74.92
N LEU A 211 31.11 29.40 75.22
CA LEU A 211 31.64 28.84 76.46
C LEU A 211 33.15 29.11 76.62
N ALA A 212 33.92 28.91 75.55
CA ALA A 212 35.35 29.17 75.51
C ALA A 212 35.66 30.66 75.73
N LEU A 213 34.87 31.56 75.12
CA LEU A 213 34.97 32.99 75.37
C LEU A 213 34.70 33.35 76.84
N ASN A 214 33.65 32.79 77.43
CA ASN A 214 33.35 33.00 78.85
C ASN A 214 34.47 32.48 79.76
N ALA A 215 35.05 31.32 79.44
CA ALA A 215 36.19 30.76 80.16
C ALA A 215 37.46 31.64 80.02
N ALA A 216 37.72 32.20 78.84
CA ALA A 216 38.83 33.12 78.62
C ALA A 216 38.67 34.42 79.44
N ILE A 217 37.44 34.95 79.52
CA ILE A 217 37.11 36.12 80.34
C ILE A 217 37.37 35.83 81.83
N GLU A 218 36.90 34.68 82.34
CA GLU A 218 37.07 34.34 83.76
C GLU A 218 38.53 34.00 84.09
N ALA A 219 39.27 33.38 83.16
CA ALA A 219 40.70 33.15 83.29
C ALA A 219 41.50 34.47 83.34
N ALA A 220 41.14 35.46 82.52
CA ALA A 220 41.73 36.80 82.59
C ALA A 220 41.40 37.50 83.93
N ARG A 221 40.21 37.26 84.47
CA ARG A 221 39.76 37.79 85.77
C ARG A 221 40.53 37.22 86.96
N ALA A 222 40.99 35.96 86.87
CA ALA A 222 41.81 35.30 87.89
C ALA A 222 43.29 35.76 87.89
N GLY A 223 43.70 36.63 86.96
CA GLY A 223 45.05 37.19 86.90
C GLY A 223 46.13 36.12 86.64
N GLU A 224 47.23 36.16 87.38
CA GLU A 224 48.36 35.21 87.21
C GLU A 224 47.96 33.74 87.41
N HIS A 225 47.00 33.47 88.30
CA HIS A 225 46.53 32.10 88.55
C HIS A 225 45.69 31.52 87.41
N GLY A 226 45.14 32.36 86.53
CA GLY A 226 44.32 31.95 85.39
C GLY A 226 45.09 31.75 84.09
N HIS A 227 46.39 32.02 84.05
CA HIS A 227 47.15 32.11 82.79
C HIS A 227 47.12 30.81 81.96
N GLY A 228 47.26 29.65 82.61
CA GLY A 228 47.14 28.35 81.93
C GLY A 228 45.74 28.05 81.41
N PHE A 229 44.70 28.47 82.13
CA PHE A 229 43.30 28.34 81.71
C PHE A 229 42.96 29.25 80.53
N ALA A 230 43.54 30.46 80.48
CA ALA A 230 43.34 31.39 79.38
C ALA A 230 43.87 30.81 78.06
N ILE A 231 45.04 30.15 78.07
CA ILE A 231 45.61 29.49 76.89
C ILE A 231 44.67 28.37 76.38
N VAL A 232 44.17 27.53 77.29
CA VAL A 232 43.25 26.44 76.93
C VAL A 232 41.94 27.00 76.37
N ALA A 233 41.38 28.03 76.99
CA ALA A 233 40.14 28.65 76.53
C ALA A 233 40.28 29.25 75.12
N ASP A 234 41.40 29.91 74.81
CA ASP A 234 41.64 30.49 73.49
C ASP A 234 41.88 29.41 72.41
N GLU A 235 42.47 28.27 72.78
CA GLU A 235 42.63 27.12 71.88
C GLU A 235 41.29 26.44 71.57
N VAL A 236 40.42 26.25 72.59
CA VAL A 236 39.06 25.73 72.40
C VAL A 236 38.22 26.69 71.53
N ARG A 237 38.41 28.00 71.70
CA ARG A 237 37.76 29.03 70.87
C ARG A 237 38.16 28.87 69.40
N LYS A 238 39.47 28.77 69.11
CA LYS A 238 39.97 28.55 67.74
C LYS A 238 39.43 27.26 67.12
N LEU A 239 39.46 26.14 67.86
CA LEU A 239 38.88 24.87 67.38
C LEU A 239 37.39 25.02 67.05
N SER A 240 36.64 25.75 67.88
CA SER A 240 35.21 26.00 67.66
C SER A 240 34.95 26.89 66.44
N GLU A 241 35.85 27.83 66.12
CA GLU A 241 35.78 28.63 64.91
C GLU A 241 36.10 27.78 63.66
N GLU A 242 37.10 26.90 63.73
CA GLU A 242 37.45 25.97 62.65
C GLU A 242 36.37 24.93 62.36
N VAL A 243 35.75 24.35 63.40
CA VAL A 243 34.63 23.41 63.26
C VAL A 243 33.43 24.10 62.62
N LYS A 244 33.14 25.35 63.00
CA LYS A 244 32.07 26.16 62.39
C LYS A 244 32.35 26.44 60.92
N TYR A 245 33.58 26.84 60.58
CA TYR A 245 34.00 27.07 59.20
C TYR A 245 33.83 25.80 58.35
N SER A 246 34.32 24.66 58.85
CA SER A 246 34.22 23.37 58.16
C SER A 246 32.76 22.92 58.00
N SER A 247 31.93 23.12 59.02
CA SER A 247 30.50 22.79 58.96
C SER A 247 29.77 23.60 57.90
N ASN A 248 30.08 24.89 57.77
CA ASN A 248 29.53 25.72 56.70
C ASN A 248 29.93 25.23 55.30
N GLN A 249 31.19 24.80 55.11
CA GLN A 249 31.60 24.18 53.84
C GLN A 249 30.80 22.91 53.53
N ILE A 250 30.50 22.09 54.54
CA ILE A 250 29.65 20.91 54.36
C ILE A 250 28.22 21.30 53.98
N ILE A 251 27.66 22.36 54.58
CA ILE A 251 26.32 22.88 54.21
C ILE A 251 26.27 23.26 52.72
N ASP A 252 27.30 23.93 52.21
CA ASP A 252 27.37 24.33 50.80
C ASP A 252 27.43 23.11 49.86
N ILE A 253 28.19 22.07 50.25
CA ILE A 253 28.27 20.80 49.52
C ILE A 253 26.92 20.09 49.52
N VAL A 254 26.28 19.95 50.68
CA VAL A 254 24.97 19.30 50.82
C VAL A 254 23.90 20.03 50.00
N SER A 255 23.89 21.36 50.04
CA SER A 255 22.97 22.19 49.24
C SER A 255 23.19 21.97 47.74
N SER A 256 24.45 21.84 47.32
CA SER A 256 24.80 21.55 45.92
C SER A 256 24.33 20.15 45.50
N ILE A 257 24.46 19.15 46.38
CA ILE A 257 23.95 17.79 46.15
C ILE A 257 22.43 17.81 46.00
N GLN A 258 21.70 18.45 46.92
CA GLN A 258 20.24 18.57 46.86
C GLN A 258 19.76 19.22 45.56
N MET A 259 20.41 20.30 45.13
CA MET A 259 20.10 20.95 43.86
C MET A 259 20.32 20.00 42.67
N ASN A 260 21.43 19.27 42.64
CA ASN A 260 21.72 18.34 41.54
C ASN A 260 20.79 17.12 41.53
N VAL A 261 20.36 16.64 42.70
CA VAL A 261 19.32 15.60 42.82
C VAL A 261 18.01 16.11 42.25
N GLY A 262 17.57 17.33 42.61
CA GLY A 262 16.36 17.93 42.05
C GLY A 262 16.39 18.01 40.52
N LYS A 263 17.49 18.51 39.95
CA LYS A 263 17.69 18.52 38.48
C LYS A 263 17.66 17.12 37.87
N SER A 264 18.20 16.12 38.55
CA SER A 264 18.21 14.74 38.05
C SER A 264 16.81 14.13 38.05
N VAL A 265 15.97 14.45 39.04
CA VAL A 265 14.56 14.04 39.08
C VAL A 265 13.79 14.64 37.90
N ASP A 266 13.98 15.93 37.60
CA ASP A 266 13.33 16.58 36.46
C ASP A 266 13.70 15.90 35.12
N LEU A 267 14.98 15.56 34.94
CA LEU A 267 15.47 14.84 33.75
C LEU A 267 14.91 13.41 33.64
N ILE A 268 14.72 12.74 34.78
CA ILE A 268 14.13 11.41 34.83
C ILE A 268 12.65 11.44 34.44
N GLU A 269 11.88 12.43 34.91
CA GLU A 269 10.48 12.56 34.50
C GLU A 269 10.34 12.87 33.01
N GLU A 270 11.22 13.73 32.46
CA GLU A 270 11.30 13.94 31.01
C GLU A 270 11.65 12.64 30.26
N GLY A 271 12.58 11.84 30.80
CA GLY A 271 12.92 10.53 30.27
C GLY A 271 11.73 9.58 30.27
N ARG A 272 10.94 9.55 31.34
CA ARG A 272 9.74 8.70 31.46
C ARG A 272 8.68 9.05 30.42
N GLU A 273 8.43 10.35 30.20
CA GLU A 273 7.52 10.80 29.13
C GLU A 273 8.04 10.38 27.75
N LYS A 274 9.34 10.52 27.46
CA LYS A 274 9.92 10.06 26.19
C LYS A 274 9.75 8.56 25.95
N VAL A 275 9.95 7.74 26.99
CA VAL A 275 9.74 6.28 26.91
C VAL A 275 8.28 5.96 26.61
N LYS A 276 7.35 6.64 27.28
CA LYS A 276 5.91 6.49 27.04
C LYS A 276 5.53 6.83 25.59
N TYR A 277 6.04 7.93 25.03
CA TYR A 277 5.85 8.23 23.61
C TYR A 277 6.46 7.16 22.69
N GLY A 278 7.62 6.61 23.05
CA GLY A 278 8.25 5.50 22.32
C GLY A 278 7.37 4.24 22.30
N VAL A 279 6.80 3.86 23.44
CA VAL A 279 5.86 2.72 23.55
C VAL A 279 4.60 2.97 22.73
N GLN A 280 4.03 4.18 22.78
CA GLN A 280 2.86 4.53 21.98
C GLN A 280 3.16 4.42 20.48
N GLY A 281 4.26 5.04 20.01
CA GLY A 281 4.65 4.97 18.60
C GLY A 281 4.90 3.55 18.12
N ALA A 282 5.52 2.69 18.94
CA ALA A 282 5.71 1.28 18.61
C ALA A 282 4.38 0.52 18.46
N ASN A 283 3.38 0.82 19.30
CA ASN A 283 2.05 0.24 19.17
C ASN A 283 1.30 0.72 17.91
N ASP A 284 1.45 1.98 17.53
CA ASP A 284 0.85 2.52 16.29
C ASP A 284 1.44 1.82 15.05
N ILE A 285 2.75 1.57 15.04
CA ILE A 285 3.41 0.80 13.98
C ILE A 285 2.90 -0.66 13.97
N LYS A 286 2.72 -1.27 15.16
CA LYS A 286 2.15 -2.61 15.29
C LYS A 286 0.76 -2.71 14.65
N HIS A 287 -0.09 -1.71 14.88
CA HIS A 287 -1.39 -1.63 14.22
C HIS A 287 -1.26 -1.52 12.69
N THR A 288 -0.35 -0.66 12.22
CA THR A 288 -0.10 -0.47 10.78
C THR A 288 0.32 -1.77 10.09
N PHE A 289 1.23 -2.54 10.68
CA PHE A 289 1.62 -3.85 10.14
C PHE A 289 0.46 -4.86 10.16
N SER A 290 -0.46 -4.76 11.13
CA SER A 290 -1.65 -5.61 11.16
C SER A 290 -2.58 -5.30 9.99
N THR A 291 -2.75 -4.03 9.66
CA THR A 291 -3.51 -3.61 8.47
C THR A 291 -2.85 -4.13 7.20
N ILE A 292 -1.53 -3.94 7.05
CA ILE A 292 -0.77 -4.42 5.89
C ILE A 292 -0.93 -5.94 5.73
N GLN A 293 -0.86 -6.71 6.82
CA GLN A 293 -1.06 -8.16 6.76
C GLN A 293 -2.47 -8.53 6.26
N SER A 294 -3.50 -7.81 6.71
CA SER A 294 -4.87 -8.02 6.23
C SER A 294 -5.01 -7.71 4.73
N GLU A 295 -4.39 -6.61 4.26
CA GLU A 295 -4.40 -6.25 2.84
C GLU A 295 -3.67 -7.27 1.98
N ILE A 296 -2.56 -7.85 2.46
CA ILE A 296 -1.84 -8.92 1.76
C ILE A 296 -2.70 -10.18 1.61
N VAL A 297 -3.49 -10.52 2.63
CA VAL A 297 -4.45 -11.64 2.55
C VAL A 297 -5.52 -11.35 1.49
N GLU A 298 -6.02 -10.13 1.42
CA GLU A 298 -6.98 -9.74 0.38
C GLU A 298 -6.38 -9.85 -1.03
N VAL A 299 -5.14 -9.36 -1.23
CA VAL A 299 -4.42 -9.51 -2.50
C VAL A 299 -4.24 -10.99 -2.86
N SER A 300 -3.93 -11.86 -1.88
CA SER A 300 -3.82 -13.30 -2.11
C SER A 300 -5.13 -13.94 -2.61
N ASN A 301 -6.27 -13.46 -2.10
CA ASN A 301 -7.58 -13.92 -2.58
C ASN A 301 -7.84 -13.43 -4.01
N GLN A 302 -7.55 -12.15 -4.29
CA GLN A 302 -7.70 -11.58 -5.64
C GLN A 302 -6.82 -12.30 -6.68
N ILE A 303 -5.58 -12.68 -6.31
CA ILE A 303 -4.71 -13.52 -7.15
C ILE A 303 -5.41 -14.84 -7.49
N THR A 304 -6.04 -15.48 -6.50
CA THR A 304 -6.75 -16.76 -6.71
C THR A 304 -7.91 -16.60 -7.69
N ASP A 305 -8.69 -15.53 -7.56
CA ASP A 305 -9.80 -15.22 -8.46
C ASP A 305 -9.31 -14.93 -9.89
N VAL A 306 -8.22 -14.17 -10.02
CA VAL A 306 -7.60 -13.88 -11.32
C VAL A 306 -7.05 -15.16 -11.95
N SER A 307 -6.37 -16.02 -11.18
CA SER A 307 -5.90 -17.33 -11.68
C SER A 307 -7.06 -18.20 -12.18
N ALA A 308 -8.20 -18.22 -11.48
CA ALA A 308 -9.39 -18.93 -11.94
C ALA A 308 -9.94 -18.36 -13.26
N ALA A 309 -10.00 -17.03 -13.38
CA ALA A 309 -10.42 -16.36 -14.62
C ALA A 309 -9.48 -16.65 -15.81
N ILE A 310 -8.16 -16.69 -15.58
CA ILE A 310 -7.16 -17.06 -16.58
C ILE A 310 -7.42 -18.49 -17.09
N GLN A 311 -7.69 -19.44 -16.20
CA GLN A 311 -8.01 -20.82 -16.59
C GLN A 311 -9.28 -20.90 -17.44
N GLN A 312 -10.32 -20.13 -17.09
CA GLN A 312 -11.54 -20.06 -17.89
C GLN A 312 -11.29 -19.43 -19.28
N LEU A 313 -10.50 -18.36 -19.35
CA LEU A 313 -10.12 -17.72 -20.61
C LEU A 313 -9.30 -18.68 -21.49
N ALA A 314 -8.37 -19.43 -20.90
CA ALA A 314 -7.58 -20.42 -21.62
C ALA A 314 -8.46 -21.51 -22.24
N ALA A 315 -9.40 -22.07 -21.46
CA ALA A 315 -10.35 -23.07 -21.93
C ALA A 315 -11.27 -22.53 -23.04
N GLY A 316 -11.81 -21.31 -22.87
CA GLY A 316 -12.64 -20.65 -23.89
C GLY A 316 -11.87 -20.32 -25.17
N SER A 317 -10.59 -19.92 -25.05
CA SER A 317 -9.70 -19.68 -26.18
C SER A 317 -9.46 -20.97 -26.99
N GLU A 318 -9.23 -22.09 -26.30
CA GLU A 318 -9.06 -23.39 -26.95
C GLU A 318 -10.35 -23.84 -27.68
N GLU A 319 -11.52 -23.62 -27.09
CA GLU A 319 -12.81 -23.93 -27.70
C GLU A 319 -13.08 -23.09 -28.97
N ILE A 320 -12.83 -21.78 -28.91
CA ILE A 320 -12.96 -20.91 -30.08
C ILE A 320 -12.00 -21.32 -31.19
N THR A 321 -10.75 -21.66 -30.85
CA THR A 321 -9.76 -22.15 -31.82
C THR A 321 -10.26 -23.39 -32.55
N LYS A 322 -10.87 -24.36 -31.83
CA LYS A 322 -11.50 -25.53 -32.43
C LYS A 322 -12.66 -25.17 -33.37
N THR A 323 -13.48 -24.20 -33.00
CA THR A 323 -14.60 -23.71 -33.84
C THR A 323 -14.10 -23.00 -35.10
N VAL A 324 -13.03 -22.20 -35.00
CA VAL A 324 -12.38 -21.53 -36.15
C VAL A 324 -11.81 -22.58 -37.11
N ASP A 325 -11.10 -23.59 -36.60
CA ASP A 325 -10.58 -24.71 -37.39
C ASP A 325 -11.69 -25.52 -38.08
N PHE A 326 -12.80 -25.76 -37.38
CA PHE A 326 -13.96 -26.42 -37.96
C PHE A 326 -14.58 -25.58 -39.08
N THR A 327 -14.76 -24.27 -38.86
CA THR A 327 -15.30 -23.34 -39.86
C THR A 327 -14.42 -23.30 -41.10
N LYS A 328 -13.09 -23.27 -40.93
CA LYS A 328 -12.11 -23.36 -42.02
C LYS A 328 -12.31 -24.62 -42.86
N LYS A 329 -12.50 -25.78 -42.23
CA LYS A 329 -12.74 -27.06 -42.94
C LYS A 329 -14.05 -27.04 -43.73
N VAL A 330 -15.12 -26.53 -43.12
CA VAL A 330 -16.43 -26.42 -43.79
C VAL A 330 -16.35 -25.49 -44.99
N GLN A 331 -15.69 -24.34 -44.85
CA GLN A 331 -15.52 -23.37 -45.92
C GLN A 331 -14.69 -23.93 -47.09
N LEU A 332 -13.60 -24.65 -46.82
CA LEU A 332 -12.81 -25.32 -47.88
C LEU A 332 -13.65 -26.36 -48.64
N SER A 333 -14.43 -27.17 -47.92
CA SER A 333 -15.32 -28.15 -48.57
C SER A 333 -16.43 -27.48 -49.38
N GLY A 334 -17.05 -26.42 -48.83
CA GLY A 334 -18.10 -25.67 -49.51
C GLY A 334 -17.61 -24.94 -50.75
N GLY A 335 -16.45 -24.29 -50.68
CA GLY A 335 -15.78 -23.64 -51.82
C GLY A 335 -15.57 -24.60 -52.99
N ASN A 336 -14.99 -25.78 -52.71
CA ASN A 336 -14.79 -26.81 -53.75
C ASN A 336 -16.12 -27.25 -54.41
N MET A 337 -17.20 -27.39 -53.64
CA MET A 337 -18.51 -27.77 -54.17
C MET A 337 -19.13 -26.65 -55.04
N ILE A 338 -18.93 -25.39 -54.66
CA ILE A 338 -19.39 -24.21 -55.41
C ILE A 338 -18.62 -24.09 -56.72
N GLU A 339 -17.30 -24.32 -56.72
CA GLU A 339 -16.48 -24.34 -57.93
C GLU A 339 -16.92 -25.44 -58.91
N GLU A 340 -17.19 -26.65 -58.42
CA GLU A 340 -17.69 -27.76 -59.23
C GLU A 340 -19.08 -27.45 -59.83
N LEU A 341 -19.97 -26.85 -59.03
CA LEU A 341 -21.29 -26.39 -59.49
C LEU A 341 -21.16 -25.30 -60.56
N HIS A 342 -20.30 -24.30 -60.32
CA HIS A 342 -20.04 -23.22 -61.27
C HIS A 342 -19.52 -23.77 -62.61
N SER A 343 -18.54 -24.69 -62.56
CA SER A 343 -18.00 -25.35 -63.75
C SER A 343 -19.08 -26.09 -64.54
N THR A 344 -19.97 -26.82 -63.85
CA THR A 344 -21.08 -27.54 -64.47
C THR A 344 -22.09 -26.59 -65.14
N ILE A 345 -22.41 -25.47 -64.49
CA ILE A 345 -23.28 -24.42 -65.05
C ILE A 345 -22.67 -23.82 -66.31
N GLN A 346 -21.36 -23.51 -66.29
CA GLN A 346 -20.65 -22.95 -67.43
C GLN A 346 -20.56 -23.93 -68.61
N GLU A 347 -20.31 -25.22 -68.35
CA GLU A 347 -20.35 -26.25 -69.40
C GLU A 347 -21.73 -26.29 -70.07
N TYR A 348 -22.82 -26.23 -69.29
CA TYR A 348 -24.17 -26.21 -69.84
C TYR A 348 -24.45 -24.98 -70.70
N LEU A 349 -24.07 -23.79 -70.21
CA LEU A 349 -24.28 -22.53 -70.93
C LEU A 349 -23.49 -22.47 -72.25
N THR A 350 -22.28 -23.06 -72.31
CA THR A 350 -21.39 -23.04 -73.49
C THR A 350 -21.71 -24.12 -74.52
N LYS A 351 -22.33 -25.25 -74.13
CA LYS A 351 -22.63 -26.38 -75.03
C LYS A 351 -23.60 -26.06 -76.17
N LYS A 352 -24.42 -24.99 -76.05
CA LYS A 352 -25.33 -24.52 -77.12
C LYS A 352 -24.65 -23.54 -78.09
N ASP A 353 -23.71 -22.72 -77.62
CA ASP A 353 -22.98 -21.76 -78.47
C ASP A 353 -22.09 -22.47 -79.53
N ASN A 354 -21.84 -23.77 -79.37
CA ASN A 354 -21.12 -24.62 -80.33
C ASN A 354 -22.02 -25.54 -81.19
N ILE A 355 -23.35 -25.40 -81.11
CA ILE A 355 -24.33 -26.24 -81.83
C ILE A 355 -25.12 -25.47 -82.92
N ASP A 356 -24.99 -24.14 -82.97
CA ASP A 356 -25.36 -23.33 -84.14
C ASP A 356 -24.18 -23.21 -85.13
#